data_AF-A0AAW1U4B6-F1
#
_entry.id   AF-A0AAW1U4B6-F1
#
_cell.length_a   1.000
_cell.length_b   1.000
_cell.length_c   1.000
_cell.angle_alpha   90.00
_cell.angle_beta   90.00
_cell.angle_gamma   90.00
#
_symmetry.space_group_name_H-M   'P 1'
#
loop_
_entity.id
_entity.type
_entity.pdbx_description
1 polymer ?
#
loop_
_entity_poly.entity_id
_entity_poly.type
_entity_poly.pdbx_seq_one_letter_code
_entity_poly.pdbx_strand_id
1 'polypeptide(L)'
;MNGDSLNREFLSRQEKETQALFSSPLKPKCWLRYVDDIFAIWPPHGRECLDNFLLHLNSIHPSKQFTIEVKNNMSLPFLDVMTTKLPTQGFSHSVFFRKSTHTYRYLNVQSHHQPSQHNSVIRSLISRSIRLSDNTNRQTELNFLKQVLSQNGYNNTQINSNILNSPILAQL
;
A
#
# COMPACT_ATOMS: atom_id res chain seq x y z
N MET A 1 24.53 -8.27 7.94
CA MET A 1 23.72 -9.47 7.67
C MET A 1 24.04 -9.92 6.25
N ASN A 2 24.57 -11.13 6.06
CA ASN A 2 24.90 -11.65 4.73
C ASN A 2 23.63 -11.98 3.94
N GLY A 3 23.65 -11.77 2.62
CA GLY A 3 22.52 -12.03 1.72
C GLY A 3 21.96 -13.44 1.83
N ASP A 4 22.80 -14.42 2.15
CA ASP A 4 22.39 -15.81 2.38
C ASP A 4 21.48 -16.01 3.59
N SER A 5 21.67 -15.22 4.66
CA SER A 5 20.84 -15.31 5.87
C SER A 5 19.45 -14.73 5.62
N LEU A 6 19.37 -13.63 4.87
CA LEU A 6 18.11 -13.02 4.47
C LEU A 6 17.32 -13.97 3.57
N ASN A 7 17.98 -14.57 2.56
CA ASN A 7 17.35 -15.52 1.66
C ASN A 7 16.78 -16.75 2.38
N ARG A 8 17.52 -17.30 3.36
CA ARG A 8 17.02 -18.41 4.19
C ARG A 8 15.81 -18.01 5.03
N GLU A 9 15.81 -16.80 5.61
CA GLU A 9 14.65 -16.32 6.35
C GLU A 9 13.44 -16.15 5.43
N PHE A 10 13.61 -15.55 4.25
CA PHE A 10 12.54 -15.39 3.27
C PHE A 10 11.95 -16.73 2.80
N LEU A 11 12.80 -17.71 2.49
CA LEU A 11 12.37 -19.05 2.11
C LEU A 11 11.61 -19.74 3.24
N SER A 12 12.14 -19.68 4.47
CA SER A 12 11.51 -20.30 5.64
C SER A 12 10.12 -19.72 5.96
N ARG A 13 9.90 -18.44 5.65
CA ARG A 13 8.58 -17.80 5.83
C ARG A 13 7.59 -18.34 4.80
N GLN A 14 7.99 -18.43 3.53
CA GLN A 14 7.13 -18.96 2.47
C GLN A 14 6.74 -20.42 2.70
N GLU A 15 7.68 -21.25 3.16
CA GLU A 15 7.43 -22.67 3.45
C GLU A 15 6.34 -22.85 4.52
N LYS A 16 6.45 -22.10 5.62
CA LYS A 16 5.50 -22.17 6.73
C LYS A 16 4.14 -21.58 6.39
N GLU A 17 4.07 -20.49 5.61
CA GLU A 17 2.81 -19.98 5.05
C GLU A 17 2.13 -21.01 4.16
N THR A 18 2.90 -21.63 3.27
CA THR A 18 2.42 -22.68 2.37
C THR A 18 1.90 -23.87 3.17
N GLN A 19 2.64 -24.30 4.19
CA GLN A 19 2.22 -25.35 5.12
C GLN A 19 0.89 -25.00 5.81
N ALA A 20 0.71 -23.76 6.26
CA ALA A 20 -0.52 -23.31 6.89
C ALA A 20 -1.72 -23.34 5.93
N LEU A 21 -1.52 -22.92 4.69
CA LEU A 21 -2.55 -22.96 3.65
C LEU A 21 -2.90 -24.40 3.23
N PHE A 22 -1.93 -25.32 3.22
CA PHE A 22 -2.19 -26.72 2.90
C PHE A 22 -2.94 -27.45 4.01
N SER A 23 -2.51 -27.23 5.26
CA SER A 23 -3.04 -27.92 6.45
C SER A 23 -4.39 -27.39 6.94
N SER A 24 -4.80 -26.18 6.55
CA SER A 24 -6.11 -25.65 6.91
C SER A 24 -7.25 -26.33 6.12
N PRO A 25 -8.36 -26.73 6.77
CA PRO A 25 -9.53 -27.28 6.10
C PRO A 25 -10.28 -26.23 5.25
N LEU A 26 -10.26 -24.97 5.70
CA LEU A 26 -10.85 -23.83 5.00
C LEU A 26 -9.75 -22.94 4.44
N LYS A 27 -9.90 -22.56 3.17
CA LYS A 27 -8.83 -21.88 2.43
C LYS A 27 -9.33 -20.56 1.83
N PRO A 28 -8.47 -19.54 1.79
CA PRO A 28 -8.78 -18.34 1.03
C PRO A 28 -8.87 -18.68 -0.46
N LYS A 29 -9.76 -18.00 -1.18
CA LYS A 29 -9.86 -18.10 -2.65
C LYS A 29 -8.64 -17.47 -3.35
N CYS A 30 -8.02 -16.50 -2.70
CA CYS A 30 -6.85 -15.78 -3.20
C CYS A 30 -5.92 -15.45 -2.03
N TRP A 31 -4.61 -15.60 -2.22
CA TRP A 31 -3.56 -15.28 -1.24
C TRP A 31 -2.38 -14.64 -1.97
N LEU A 32 -2.19 -13.34 -1.77
CA LEU A 32 -1.14 -12.55 -2.41
C LEU A 32 -0.29 -11.89 -1.33
N ARG A 33 1.03 -12.09 -1.39
CA ARG A 33 1.97 -11.52 -0.42
C ARG A 33 2.79 -10.39 -1.04
N TYR A 34 2.92 -9.29 -0.31
CA TYR A 34 3.85 -8.21 -0.59
C TYR A 34 4.72 -7.93 0.64
N VAL A 35 5.96 -8.42 0.62
CA VAL A 35 6.89 -8.38 1.76
C VAL A 35 6.24 -8.97 3.03
N ASP A 36 5.81 -8.14 3.98
CA ASP A 36 5.18 -8.57 5.23
C ASP A 36 3.64 -8.48 5.19
N ASP A 37 3.06 -7.84 4.18
CA ASP A 37 1.61 -7.64 4.04
C ASP A 37 0.98 -8.73 3.15
N ILE A 38 -0.21 -9.21 3.52
CA ILE A 38 -0.93 -10.26 2.78
C ILE A 38 -2.34 -9.78 2.43
N PHE A 39 -2.68 -9.88 1.14
CA PHE A 39 -4.03 -9.69 0.64
C PHE A 39 -4.69 -11.06 0.43
N ALA A 40 -5.77 -11.32 1.15
CA ALA A 40 -6.50 -12.58 1.06
C ALA A 40 -7.99 -12.35 0.77
N ILE A 41 -8.56 -13.18 -0.11
CA ILE A 41 -10.01 -13.23 -0.32
C ILE A 41 -10.55 -14.45 0.44
N TRP A 42 -11.17 -14.19 1.59
CA TRP A 42 -11.84 -15.22 2.37
C TRP A 42 -13.27 -15.44 1.84
N PRO A 43 -13.65 -16.68 1.45
CA PRO A 43 -15.03 -16.99 1.10
C PRO A 43 -15.97 -16.81 2.31
N PRO A 44 -17.30 -16.77 2.11
CA PRO A 44 -18.26 -16.57 3.19
C PRO A 44 -18.43 -17.83 4.07
N HIS A 45 -17.34 -18.29 4.68
CA HIS A 45 -17.33 -19.38 5.66
C HIS A 45 -17.71 -18.92 7.07
N GLY A 46 -17.85 -17.61 7.30
CA GLY A 46 -18.14 -17.02 8.60
C GLY A 46 -16.91 -16.43 9.28
N ARG A 47 -17.13 -15.54 10.25
CA ARG A 47 -16.08 -14.82 10.98
C ARG A 47 -15.30 -15.76 11.91
N GLU A 48 -15.99 -16.66 12.60
CA GLU A 48 -15.37 -17.65 13.49
C GLU A 48 -14.36 -18.53 12.76
N CYS A 49 -14.68 -18.96 11.53
CA CYS A 49 -13.76 -19.72 10.69
C CYS A 49 -12.50 -18.93 10.31
N LEU A 50 -12.62 -17.61 10.10
CA LEU A 50 -11.49 -16.74 9.83
C LEU A 50 -10.60 -16.58 11.06
N ASP A 51 -11.19 -16.43 12.25
CA ASP A 51 -10.44 -16.31 13.50
C ASP A 51 -9.74 -17.63 13.85
N ASN A 52 -10.40 -18.78 13.62
CA ASN A 52 -9.76 -20.10 13.73
C ASN A 52 -8.59 -20.27 12.76
N PHE A 53 -8.73 -19.77 11.52
CA PHE A 53 -7.64 -19.78 10.55
C PHE A 53 -6.47 -18.89 10.99
N LEU A 54 -6.74 -17.74 11.62
CA LEU A 54 -5.71 -16.88 12.20
C LEU A 54 -4.95 -17.59 13.34
N LEU A 55 -5.67 -18.28 14.23
CA LEU A 55 -5.06 -19.08 15.29
C LEU A 55 -4.17 -20.19 14.71
N HIS A 56 -4.64 -20.86 13.67
CA HIS A 56 -3.87 -21.88 12.95
C HIS A 56 -2.58 -21.30 12.34
N LEU A 57 -2.66 -20.17 11.64
CA LEU A 57 -1.49 -19.46 11.10
C LEU A 57 -0.47 -19.12 12.19
N ASN A 58 -0.95 -18.58 13.31
CA ASN A 58 -0.12 -18.18 14.44
C ASN A 58 0.49 -19.39 15.17
N SER A 59 -0.16 -20.55 15.15
CA SER A 59 0.39 -21.78 15.73
C SER A 59 1.61 -22.32 14.96
N ILE A 60 1.62 -22.15 13.63
CA ILE A 60 2.71 -22.59 12.74
C ILE A 60 3.88 -21.60 12.79
N HIS A 61 3.59 -20.33 13.09
CA HIS A 61 4.59 -19.27 13.24
C HIS A 61 4.63 -18.67 14.66
N PRO A 62 5.13 -19.40 15.68
CA PRO A 62 5.19 -18.87 17.04
C PRO A 62 6.05 -17.60 17.17
N SER A 63 7.03 -17.42 16.29
CA SER A 63 7.93 -16.25 16.33
C SER A 63 7.36 -14.98 15.70
N LYS A 64 6.28 -15.07 14.90
CA LYS A 64 5.65 -13.93 14.23
C LYS A 64 4.15 -14.10 14.19
N GLN A 65 3.45 -13.20 14.87
CA GLN A 65 2.00 -13.20 14.91
C GLN A 65 1.43 -12.45 13.71
N PHE A 66 0.59 -13.12 12.95
CA PHE A 66 -0.29 -12.52 11.98
C PHE A 66 -1.42 -11.78 12.69
N THR A 67 -1.82 -10.67 12.09
CA THR A 67 -3.02 -9.90 12.42
C THR A 67 -3.90 -9.81 11.18
N ILE A 68 -5.22 -9.80 11.35
CA ILE A 68 -6.15 -9.69 10.23
C ILE A 68 -6.94 -8.39 10.33
N GLU A 69 -6.89 -7.62 9.25
CA GLU A 69 -7.81 -6.52 9.00
C GLU A 69 -8.91 -7.00 8.05
N VAL A 70 -10.17 -6.87 8.46
CA VAL A 70 -11.31 -7.22 7.61
C VAL A 70 -11.92 -5.93 7.08
N LYS A 71 -12.36 -5.97 5.82
CA LYS A 71 -12.98 -4.83 5.15
C LYS A 71 -14.08 -4.20 6.02
N ASN A 72 -14.12 -2.88 6.07
CA ASN A 72 -15.16 -2.11 6.71
C ASN A 72 -15.86 -1.25 5.65
N ASN A 73 -17.20 -1.21 5.65
CA ASN A 73 -18.00 -0.45 4.68
C ASN A 73 -17.59 -0.69 3.22
N MET A 74 -17.28 -1.95 2.86
CA MET A 74 -16.79 -2.38 1.53
C MET A 74 -15.39 -1.92 1.14
N SER A 75 -14.67 -1.25 2.04
CA SER A 75 -13.32 -0.75 1.81
C SER A 75 -12.30 -1.46 2.71
N LEU A 76 -11.10 -1.69 2.19
CA LEU A 76 -9.98 -2.26 2.92
C LEU A 76 -8.70 -1.52 2.52
N PRO A 77 -7.97 -0.91 3.47
CA PRO A 77 -6.64 -0.40 3.17
C PRO A 77 -5.70 -1.58 2.90
N PHE A 78 -4.96 -1.53 1.80
CA PHE A 78 -3.87 -2.47 1.50
C PHE A 78 -2.69 -1.68 0.96
N LEU A 79 -1.54 -1.76 1.63
CA LEU A 79 -0.37 -0.94 1.37
C LEU A 79 -0.73 0.57 1.38
N ASP A 80 -0.71 1.18 0.20
CA ASP A 80 -0.88 2.60 -0.04
C ASP A 80 -2.16 2.91 -0.85
N VAL A 81 -3.05 1.92 -0.94
CA VAL A 81 -4.33 2.03 -1.64
C VAL A 81 -5.47 1.62 -0.71
N MET A 82 -6.59 2.33 -0.81
CA MET A 82 -7.85 1.95 -0.22
C MET A 82 -8.63 1.22 -1.28
N THR A 83 -8.72 -0.10 -1.14
CA THR A 83 -9.43 -0.98 -2.07
C THR A 83 -10.90 -1.00 -1.71
N THR A 84 -11.77 -0.43 -2.55
CA THR A 84 -13.23 -0.43 -2.33
C THR A 84 -13.93 -1.37 -3.31
N LYS A 85 -14.69 -2.33 -2.81
CA LYS A 85 -15.49 -3.21 -3.65
C LYS A 85 -16.76 -2.48 -4.11
N LEU A 86 -16.87 -2.24 -5.42
CA LEU A 86 -18.10 -1.73 -6.01
C LEU A 86 -19.14 -2.86 -6.18
N PRO A 87 -20.44 -2.61 -5.89
CA PRO A 87 -21.50 -3.61 -6.00
C PRO A 87 -21.67 -4.21 -7.40
N THR A 88 -21.35 -3.46 -8.46
CA THR A 88 -21.73 -3.77 -9.86
C THR A 88 -20.59 -4.22 -10.77
N GLN A 89 -19.32 -4.01 -10.42
CA GLN A 89 -18.16 -4.30 -11.32
C GLN A 89 -17.10 -5.25 -10.74
N GLY A 90 -17.38 -5.93 -9.63
CA GLY A 90 -16.49 -6.98 -9.11
C GLY A 90 -15.32 -6.49 -8.25
N PHE A 91 -14.49 -5.54 -8.74
CA PHE A 91 -13.31 -5.07 -7.99
C PHE A 91 -13.01 -3.55 -8.07
N SER A 92 -12.65 -3.03 -6.88
CA SER A 92 -11.64 -2.01 -6.56
C SER A 92 -11.68 -0.66 -7.28
N HIS A 93 -12.41 0.30 -6.69
CA HIS A 93 -11.96 1.69 -6.72
C HIS A 93 -10.74 1.82 -5.79
N SER A 94 -9.60 2.26 -6.31
CA SER A 94 -8.34 2.49 -5.59
C SER A 94 -8.18 3.98 -5.31
N VAL A 95 -8.40 4.37 -4.06
CA VAL A 95 -8.00 5.71 -3.59
C VAL A 95 -6.63 5.61 -2.99
N PHE A 96 -5.77 6.60 -3.25
CA PHE A 96 -4.51 6.70 -2.52
C PHE A 96 -4.80 6.74 -1.02
N PHE A 97 -4.32 5.74 -0.28
CA PHE A 97 -4.55 5.62 1.15
C PHE A 97 -3.31 6.03 1.93
N ARG A 98 -3.55 6.80 2.99
CA ARG A 98 -2.51 7.28 3.88
C ARG A 98 -2.79 6.71 5.25
N LYS A 99 -1.82 5.96 5.79
CA LYS A 99 -1.87 5.46 7.16
C LYS A 99 -2.03 6.65 8.11
N SER A 100 -2.71 6.45 9.24
CA SER A 100 -2.93 7.49 10.27
C SER A 100 -1.62 8.06 10.83
N THR A 101 -0.52 7.31 10.71
CA THR A 101 0.83 7.71 11.11
C THR A 101 1.54 8.59 10.08
N HIS A 102 0.95 8.84 8.91
CA HIS A 102 1.57 9.65 7.86
C HIS A 102 1.60 11.13 8.26
N THR A 103 2.77 11.63 8.65
CA THR A 103 2.94 13.00 9.19
C THR A 103 3.03 14.09 8.13
N TYR A 104 3.01 13.75 6.83
CA TYR A 104 3.12 14.71 5.72
C TYR A 104 4.41 15.54 5.70
N ARG A 105 5.43 15.11 6.47
CA ARG A 105 6.73 15.77 6.50
C ARG A 105 7.60 15.16 5.41
N TYR A 106 7.90 15.96 4.40
CA TYR A 106 8.83 15.63 3.34
C TYR A 106 10.11 16.46 3.50
N LEU A 107 11.01 16.35 2.53
CA LEU A 107 12.26 17.11 2.52
C LEU A 107 11.95 18.60 2.53
N ASN A 108 12.30 19.30 3.60
CA ASN A 108 12.05 20.74 3.71
C ASN A 108 12.92 21.50 2.69
N VAL A 109 12.38 22.47 1.97
CA VAL A 109 13.16 23.24 0.97
C VAL A 109 14.34 24.01 1.58
N GLN A 110 14.30 24.33 2.88
CA GLN A 110 15.41 24.99 3.58
C GLN A 110 16.50 24.03 4.05
N SER A 111 16.28 22.72 3.95
CA SER A 111 17.39 21.77 4.11
C SER A 111 18.29 21.93 2.89
N HIS A 112 19.58 22.21 3.11
CA HIS A 112 20.58 22.61 2.11
C HIS A 112 20.92 21.48 1.10
N HIS A 113 19.92 20.78 0.59
CA HIS A 113 20.06 19.75 -0.41
C HIS A 113 20.04 20.33 -1.82
N GLN A 114 20.57 19.55 -2.75
CA GLN A 114 20.61 19.94 -4.15
C GLN A 114 19.18 20.07 -4.72
N PRO A 115 18.91 21.02 -5.63
CA PRO A 115 17.60 21.18 -6.26
C PRO A 115 17.04 19.90 -6.92
N SER A 116 17.92 19.02 -7.40
CA SER A 116 17.56 17.71 -7.96
C SER A 116 16.83 16.82 -6.95
N GLN A 117 17.24 16.82 -5.67
CA GLN A 117 16.62 16.03 -4.60
C GLN A 117 15.20 16.54 -4.31
N HIS A 118 15.04 17.87 -4.22
CA HIS A 118 13.73 18.50 -4.04
C HIS A 118 12.77 18.18 -5.19
N ASN A 119 13.25 18.25 -6.44
CA ASN A 119 12.46 17.86 -7.61
C ASN A 119 12.14 16.36 -7.62
N SER A 120 13.06 15.52 -7.18
CA SER A 120 12.84 14.06 -7.07
C SER A 120 11.71 13.73 -6.09
N VAL A 121 11.63 14.43 -4.95
CA VAL A 121 10.52 14.29 -3.99
C VAL A 121 9.18 14.62 -4.65
N ILE A 122 9.07 15.78 -5.31
CA ILE A 122 7.85 16.20 -6.00
C ILE A 122 7.45 15.16 -7.07
N ARG A 123 8.39 14.76 -7.93
CA ARG A 123 8.16 13.80 -9.01
C ARG A 123 7.71 12.45 -8.46
N SER A 124 8.38 11.95 -7.43
CA SER A 124 8.04 10.68 -6.80
C SER A 124 6.61 10.67 -6.25
N LEU A 125 6.19 11.75 -5.59
CA LEU A 125 4.84 11.87 -5.03
C LEU A 125 3.76 11.96 -6.11
N ILE A 126 3.96 12.81 -7.14
CA ILE A 126 3.01 12.92 -8.26
C ILE A 126 2.93 11.60 -9.03
N SER A 127 4.07 11.00 -9.31
CA SER A 127 4.16 9.74 -10.04
C SER A 127 3.41 8.62 -9.32
N ARG A 128 3.55 8.57 -7.99
CA ARG A 128 2.85 7.62 -7.14
C ARG A 128 1.36 7.89 -7.04
N SER A 129 0.92 9.15 -6.92
CA SER A 129 -0.50 9.46 -6.90
C SER A 129 -1.16 9.04 -8.21
N ILE A 130 -0.56 9.39 -9.37
CA ILE A 130 -1.13 9.06 -10.68
C ILE A 130 -1.27 7.55 -10.87
N ARG A 131 -0.26 6.78 -10.49
CA ARG A 131 -0.28 5.31 -10.61
C ARG A 131 -1.29 4.62 -9.70
N LEU A 132 -1.53 5.17 -8.51
CA LEU A 132 -2.34 4.50 -7.48
C LEU A 132 -3.77 5.05 -7.39
N SER A 133 -4.02 6.26 -7.87
CA SER A 133 -5.35 6.87 -7.87
C SER A 133 -6.09 6.59 -9.18
N ASP A 134 -7.36 6.24 -9.06
CA ASP A 134 -8.26 6.20 -10.20
C ASP A 134 -8.46 7.57 -10.84
N ASN A 135 -8.88 7.58 -12.12
CA ASN A 135 -9.06 8.79 -12.93
C ASN A 135 -9.96 9.83 -12.24
N THR A 136 -11.00 9.39 -11.52
CA THR A 136 -11.96 10.30 -10.86
C THR A 136 -11.37 11.00 -9.64
N ASN A 137 -10.46 10.36 -8.91
CA ASN A 137 -9.89 10.89 -7.67
C ASN A 137 -8.53 11.55 -7.86
N ARG A 138 -7.91 11.38 -9.03
CA ARG A 138 -6.58 11.90 -9.34
C ARG A 138 -6.47 13.41 -9.13
N GLN A 139 -7.46 14.19 -9.54
CA GLN A 139 -7.39 15.65 -9.41
C GLN A 139 -7.45 16.10 -7.95
N THR A 140 -8.33 15.49 -7.15
CA THR A 140 -8.44 15.75 -5.71
C THR A 140 -7.12 15.43 -5.01
N GLU A 141 -6.53 14.30 -5.37
CA GLU A 141 -5.25 13.85 -4.81
C GLU A 141 -4.08 14.76 -5.20
N LEU A 142 -4.02 15.22 -6.46
CA LEU A 142 -3.01 16.19 -6.91
C LEU A 142 -3.16 17.53 -6.19
N ASN A 143 -4.39 18.01 -5.99
CA ASN A 143 -4.65 19.25 -5.24
C ASN A 143 -4.20 19.12 -3.79
N PHE A 144 -4.45 17.97 -3.16
CA PHE A 144 -3.96 17.69 -1.81
C PHE A 144 -2.43 17.67 -1.75
N LEU A 145 -1.76 16.99 -2.71
CA LEU A 145 -0.29 16.98 -2.75
C LEU A 145 0.31 18.37 -2.92
N LYS A 146 -0.32 19.25 -3.71
CA LYS A 146 0.08 20.66 -3.81
C LYS A 146 0.07 21.33 -2.44
N GLN A 147 -1.02 21.19 -1.68
CA GLN A 147 -1.13 21.78 -0.34
C GLN A 147 -0.04 21.26 0.60
N VAL A 148 0.21 19.95 0.61
CA VAL A 148 1.25 19.36 1.47
C VAL A 148 2.65 19.83 1.06
N LEU A 149 2.96 19.89 -0.24
CA LEU A 149 4.25 20.39 -0.70
C LEU A 149 4.43 21.87 -0.35
N SER A 150 3.39 22.69 -0.48
CA SER A 150 3.44 24.09 -0.03
C SER A 150 3.72 24.20 1.47
N GLN A 151 3.14 23.34 2.30
CA GLN A 151 3.43 23.29 3.75
C GLN A 151 4.89 22.88 4.06
N ASN A 152 5.55 22.15 3.15
CA ASN A 152 6.96 21.78 3.26
C ASN A 152 7.91 22.84 2.64
N GLY A 153 7.39 24.02 2.27
CA GLY A 153 8.17 25.15 1.77
C GLY A 153 8.43 25.14 0.27
N TYR A 154 7.78 24.26 -0.50
CA TYR A 154 7.94 24.21 -1.95
C TYR A 154 7.14 25.30 -2.68
N ASN A 155 7.78 25.93 -3.67
CA ASN A 155 7.15 26.97 -4.47
C ASN A 155 6.14 26.40 -5.46
N ASN A 156 4.98 27.05 -5.60
CA ASN A 156 3.92 26.62 -6.52
C ASN A 156 4.38 26.52 -7.99
N THR A 157 5.31 27.39 -8.41
CA THR A 157 5.92 27.33 -9.74
C THR A 157 6.71 26.05 -9.96
N GLN A 158 7.51 25.62 -8.97
CA GLN A 158 8.27 24.36 -9.02
C GLN A 158 7.36 23.14 -8.98
N ILE A 159 6.26 23.20 -8.22
CA ILE A 159 5.29 22.11 -8.15
C ILE A 159 4.56 21.98 -9.49
N ASN A 160 4.01 23.08 -10.01
CA ASN A 160 3.27 23.09 -11.28
C ASN A 160 4.16 22.71 -12.46
N SER A 161 5.43 23.15 -12.50
CA SER A 161 6.35 22.76 -13.57
C SER A 161 6.67 21.26 -13.55
N ASN A 162 6.81 20.64 -12.38
CA ASN A 162 7.02 19.19 -12.28
C ASN A 162 5.75 18.39 -12.60
N ILE A 163 4.55 18.93 -12.36
CA ILE A 163 3.29 18.33 -12.79
C ILE A 163 3.19 18.38 -14.33
N LEU A 164 3.36 19.55 -14.94
CA LEU A 164 3.25 19.73 -16.38
C LEU A 164 4.29 18.92 -17.17
N ASN A 165 5.51 18.84 -16.64
CA ASN A 165 6.59 18.07 -17.25
C ASN A 165 6.62 16.59 -16.82
N SER A 166 5.58 16.10 -16.13
CA SER A 166 5.51 14.71 -15.73
C SER A 166 5.25 13.83 -16.97
N PRO A 167 6.20 12.97 -17.38
CA PRO A 167 6.03 12.12 -18.56
C PRO A 167 4.85 11.15 -18.41
N ILE A 168 4.45 10.85 -17.17
CA ILE A 168 3.31 9.97 -16.85
C ILE A 168 1.97 10.67 -17.13
N LEU A 169 1.89 12.01 -17.02
CA LEU A 169 0.67 12.75 -17.39
C LEU A 169 0.56 12.98 -18.90
N ALA A 170 1.69 13.00 -19.62
CA ALA A 170 1.69 13.15 -21.09
C ALA A 170 1.25 11.86 -21.83
N GLN A 171 1.13 10.73 -21.12
CA GLN A 171 0.77 9.42 -21.65
C GLN A 171 -0.67 8.99 -21.31
N LEU A 172 -1.42 9.83 -20.57
CA LEU A 172 -2.84 9.64 -20.24
C LEU A 172 -3.72 10.49 -21.16
#